data_AF-A0A420F936-F1
#
_entry.id   AF-A0A420F936-F1
#
_cell.length_a   1.000
_cell.length_b   1.000
_cell.length_c   1.000
_cell.angle_alpha   90.00
_cell.angle_beta   90.00
_cell.angle_gamma   90.00
#
_symmetry.space_group_name_H-M   'P 1'
#
loop_
_entity.id
_entity.type
_entity.pdbx_description
1 polymer ?
#
loop_
_entity_poly.entity_id
_entity_poly.type
_entity_poly.pdbx_seq_one_letter_code
_entity_poly.pdbx_strand_id
1 'polypeptide(L)'
;MSAREAWDIWARHAYGILVDVAQTYHSTITYGELRDRLFAASGIRTSALLQNWIGEVLNRVIHESRRRGDPPLSALVVRTEDGMVGGGYDEVLRVTGEPPAEDEMAREEHAAGSRLACYHHFGASLPPDGGVPALAPKLQAAVNRRRAQTPPPRRPVCPTCFVQLPVSGTCDSC
;
A
#
# COMPACT_ATOMS: atom_id res chain seq x y z
N MET A 1 1.92 22.14 -25.75
CA MET A 1 1.75 21.67 -24.36
C MET A 1 3.10 21.16 -23.87
N SER A 2 3.61 21.76 -22.80
CA SER A 2 4.84 21.34 -22.13
C SER A 2 4.59 20.08 -21.27
N ALA A 3 5.67 19.39 -20.89
CA ALA A 3 5.57 18.24 -19.99
C ALA A 3 4.93 18.62 -18.64
N ARG A 4 5.24 19.81 -18.11
CA ARG A 4 4.68 20.30 -16.85
C ARG A 4 3.17 20.51 -16.92
N GLU A 5 2.69 21.14 -18.01
CA GLU A 5 1.25 21.32 -18.24
C GLU A 5 0.52 19.97 -18.34
N ALA A 6 1.13 18.97 -19.00
CA ALA A 6 0.58 17.63 -19.06
C ALA A 6 0.48 16.98 -17.67
N TRP A 7 1.51 17.15 -16.82
CA TRP A 7 1.50 16.62 -15.45
C TRP A 7 0.45 17.27 -14.56
N ASP A 8 0.21 18.57 -14.69
CA ASP A 8 -0.82 19.26 -13.93
C ASP A 8 -2.23 18.84 -14.36
N ILE A 9 -2.44 18.56 -15.66
CA ILE A 9 -3.68 17.97 -16.16
C ILE A 9 -3.84 16.54 -15.62
N TRP A 10 -2.81 15.70 -15.74
CA TRP A 10 -2.87 14.33 -15.23
C TRP A 10 -3.04 14.27 -13.72
N ALA A 11 -2.45 15.16 -12.93
CA ALA A 11 -2.64 15.18 -11.48
C ALA A 11 -4.10 15.44 -11.08
N ARG A 12 -4.78 16.35 -11.81
CA ARG A 12 -6.22 16.60 -11.60
C ARG A 12 -7.08 15.37 -11.92
N HIS A 13 -6.77 14.68 -13.02
CA HIS A 13 -7.48 13.43 -13.35
C HIS A 13 -7.12 12.30 -12.38
N ALA A 14 -5.86 12.18 -11.96
CA ALA A 14 -5.39 11.17 -11.02
C ALA A 14 -6.14 11.29 -9.70
N TYR A 15 -6.34 12.51 -9.21
CA TYR A 15 -7.14 12.76 -8.02
C TYR A 15 -8.54 12.11 -8.13
N GLY A 16 -9.30 12.45 -9.17
CA GLY A 16 -10.64 11.90 -9.38
C GLY A 16 -10.64 10.38 -9.53
N ILE A 17 -9.71 9.84 -10.32
CA ILE A 17 -9.56 8.39 -10.49
C ILE A 17 -9.31 7.68 -9.16
N LEU A 18 -8.48 8.26 -8.29
CA LEU A 18 -8.15 7.66 -7.00
C LEU A 18 -9.30 7.80 -5.99
N VAL A 19 -10.08 8.88 -6.06
CA VAL A 19 -11.35 8.98 -5.32
C VAL A 19 -12.30 7.86 -5.74
N ASP A 20 -12.47 7.61 -7.03
CA ASP A 20 -13.33 6.51 -7.52
C ASP A 20 -12.84 5.15 -7.03
N VAL A 21 -11.51 4.93 -7.01
CA VAL A 21 -10.91 3.71 -6.42
C VAL A 21 -11.22 3.62 -4.92
N ALA A 22 -11.13 4.74 -4.19
CA ALA A 22 -11.38 4.81 -2.75
C ALA A 22 -12.85 4.52 -2.37
N GLN A 23 -13.80 4.59 -3.31
CA GLN A 23 -15.20 4.23 -3.06
C GLN A 23 -15.44 2.72 -2.95
N THR A 24 -14.44 1.90 -3.27
CA THR A 24 -14.51 0.44 -3.14
C THR A 24 -13.56 -0.04 -2.05
N TYR A 25 -14.11 -0.64 -0.99
CA TYR A 25 -13.32 -1.14 0.12
C TYR A 25 -12.27 -2.17 -0.34
N HIS A 26 -11.04 -2.05 0.18
CA HIS A 26 -9.87 -2.85 -0.20
C HIS A 26 -9.43 -2.74 -1.67
N SER A 27 -9.96 -1.79 -2.44
CA SER A 27 -9.54 -1.59 -3.81
C SER A 27 -8.22 -0.82 -3.90
N THR A 28 -7.32 -1.31 -4.74
CA THR A 28 -6.06 -0.66 -5.09
C THR A 28 -5.92 -0.59 -6.61
N ILE A 29 -5.05 0.30 -7.09
CA ILE A 29 -4.73 0.41 -8.52
C ILE A 29 -3.21 0.33 -8.72
N THR A 30 -2.77 -0.30 -9.80
CA THR A 30 -1.35 -0.32 -10.15
C THR A 30 -0.92 0.97 -10.84
N TYR A 31 0.38 1.27 -10.83
CA TYR A 31 0.94 2.38 -11.62
C TYR A 31 0.56 2.30 -13.11
N GLY A 32 0.54 1.09 -13.68
CA GLY A 32 0.17 0.85 -15.08
C GLY A 32 -1.31 1.12 -15.35
N GLU A 33 -2.20 0.64 -14.49
CA GLU A 33 -3.64 0.90 -14.61
C GLU A 33 -3.97 2.39 -14.41
N LEU A 34 -3.29 3.06 -13.47
CA LEU A 34 -3.45 4.50 -13.28
C LEU A 34 -3.06 5.27 -14.55
N ARG A 35 -1.93 4.93 -15.18
CA ARG A 35 -1.54 5.50 -16.48
C ARG A 35 -2.64 5.30 -17.53
N ASP A 36 -3.16 4.08 -17.64
CA ASP A 36 -4.15 3.77 -18.69
C ASP A 36 -5.45 4.55 -18.47
N ARG A 37 -5.90 4.69 -17.22
CA ARG A 37 -7.04 5.53 -16.87
C ARG A 37 -6.77 7.02 -17.09
N LEU A 38 -5.56 7.50 -16.80
CA LEU A 38 -5.15 8.88 -17.08
C LEU A 38 -5.18 9.19 -18.58
N PHE A 39 -4.64 8.31 -19.41
CA PHE A 39 -4.66 8.48 -20.86
C PHE A 39 -6.09 8.44 -21.41
N ALA A 40 -6.94 7.55 -20.89
CA ALA A 40 -8.35 7.49 -21.28
C ALA A 40 -9.12 8.77 -20.86
N ALA A 41 -8.93 9.24 -19.63
CA ALA A 41 -9.68 10.39 -19.09
C ALA A 41 -9.21 11.75 -19.66
N SER A 42 -7.91 11.89 -19.94
CA SER A 42 -7.33 13.16 -20.42
C SER A 42 -7.22 13.27 -21.94
N GLY A 43 -7.21 12.13 -22.66
CA GLY A 43 -6.85 12.09 -24.09
C GLY A 43 -5.38 12.39 -24.39
N ILE A 44 -4.56 12.69 -23.37
CA ILE A 44 -3.15 13.04 -23.52
C ILE A 44 -2.30 11.79 -23.30
N ARG A 45 -1.42 11.49 -24.26
CA ARG A 45 -0.48 10.36 -24.22
C ARG A 45 0.96 10.84 -24.32
N THR A 46 1.88 10.00 -23.85
CA THR A 46 3.32 10.21 -23.99
C THR A 46 4.02 8.90 -24.33
N SER A 47 5.14 9.00 -25.05
CA SER A 47 6.08 7.89 -25.26
C SER A 47 7.11 7.77 -24.12
N ALA A 48 7.17 8.74 -23.21
CA ALA A 48 8.08 8.68 -22.06
C ALA A 48 7.72 7.51 -21.14
N LEU A 49 8.77 6.83 -20.63
CA LEU A 49 8.62 5.72 -19.70
C LEU A 49 7.90 6.17 -18.42
N LEU A 50 7.02 5.31 -17.90
CA LEU A 50 6.11 5.61 -16.80
C LEU A 50 6.82 6.18 -15.56
N GLN A 51 7.93 5.56 -15.16
CA GLN A 51 8.72 5.93 -14.00
C GLN A 51 9.30 7.34 -14.08
N ASN A 52 9.45 7.90 -15.29
CA ASN A 52 10.03 9.24 -15.47
C ASN A 52 9.04 10.37 -15.17
N TRP A 53 7.74 10.07 -15.04
CA TRP A 53 6.71 11.12 -14.88
C TRP A 53 5.61 10.78 -13.87
N ILE A 54 5.33 9.50 -13.58
CA ILE A 54 4.23 9.17 -12.67
C ILE A 54 4.48 9.66 -11.25
N GLY A 55 5.75 9.69 -10.81
CA GLY A 55 6.13 10.26 -9.51
C GLY A 55 5.79 11.74 -9.41
N GLU A 56 6.02 12.51 -10.47
CA GLU A 56 5.67 13.95 -10.53
C GLU A 56 4.16 14.17 -10.46
N VAL A 57 3.37 13.31 -11.11
CA VAL A 57 1.91 13.35 -11.03
C VAL A 57 1.43 13.00 -9.62
N LEU A 58 1.98 11.95 -8.99
CA LEU A 58 1.59 11.53 -7.65
C LEU A 58 2.01 12.52 -6.56
N ASN A 59 3.18 13.15 -6.67
CA ASN A 59 3.59 14.21 -5.75
C ASN A 59 2.57 15.36 -5.73
N ARG A 60 2.05 15.74 -6.89
CA ARG A 60 0.98 16.75 -6.98
C ARG A 60 -0.32 16.27 -6.32
N VAL A 61 -0.70 15.00 -6.50
CA VAL A 61 -1.86 14.42 -5.81
C VAL A 61 -1.68 14.41 -4.29
N ILE A 62 -0.47 14.10 -3.80
CA ILE A 62 -0.16 14.10 -2.37
C ILE A 62 -0.37 15.51 -1.79
N HIS A 63 0.22 16.53 -2.41
CA HIS A 63 0.02 17.91 -1.97
C HIS A 63 -1.43 18.38 -2.11
N GLU A 64 -2.13 17.97 -3.16
CA GLU A 64 -3.54 18.33 -3.35
C GLU A 64 -4.45 17.67 -2.30
N SER A 65 -4.23 16.40 -1.96
CA SER A 65 -4.94 15.70 -0.88
C SER A 65 -4.70 16.43 0.45
N ARG A 66 -3.43 16.75 0.75
CA ARG A 66 -3.08 17.51 1.96
C ARG A 66 -3.73 18.88 2.01
N ARG A 67 -3.76 19.61 0.89
CA ARG A 67 -4.39 20.93 0.78
C ARG A 67 -5.89 20.88 1.04
N ARG A 68 -6.55 19.78 0.66
CA ARG A 68 -7.99 19.55 0.88
C ARG A 68 -8.33 19.03 2.28
N GLY A 69 -7.33 18.49 2.98
CA GLY A 69 -7.55 17.78 4.24
C GLY A 69 -7.99 16.33 4.04
N ASP A 70 -7.82 15.80 2.84
CA ASP A 70 -8.21 14.44 2.46
C ASP A 70 -7.06 13.48 2.80
N PRO A 71 -7.37 12.20 3.12
CA PRO A 71 -6.36 11.19 3.33
C PRO A 71 -5.52 10.97 2.06
N PRO A 72 -4.27 10.48 2.18
CA PRO A 72 -3.34 10.45 1.06
C PRO A 72 -3.73 9.37 0.04
N LEU A 73 -4.46 9.79 -1.00
CA LEU A 73 -4.93 8.94 -2.10
C LEU A 73 -3.82 8.15 -2.81
N SER A 74 -2.57 8.63 -2.75
CA SER A 74 -1.39 7.92 -3.27
C SER A 74 -1.17 6.56 -2.61
N ALA A 75 -1.70 6.32 -1.40
CA ALA A 75 -1.66 5.02 -0.72
C ALA A 75 -2.37 3.89 -1.49
N LEU A 76 -3.29 4.25 -2.40
CA LEU A 76 -4.03 3.30 -3.24
C LEU A 76 -3.22 2.82 -4.46
N VAL A 77 -2.08 3.47 -4.75
CA VAL A 77 -1.25 3.18 -5.93
C VAL A 77 -0.12 2.23 -5.56
N VAL A 78 -0.15 1.03 -6.13
CA VAL A 78 0.78 -0.04 -5.79
C VAL A 78 1.59 -0.54 -6.99
N ARG A 79 2.74 -1.14 -6.71
CA ARG A 79 3.56 -1.84 -7.69
C ARG A 79 2.87 -3.11 -8.16
N THR A 80 2.97 -3.40 -9.45
CA THR A 80 2.37 -4.63 -10.01
C THR A 80 3.13 -5.86 -9.54
N GLU A 81 4.43 -5.74 -9.24
CA GLU A 81 5.35 -6.84 -8.95
C GLU A 81 5.03 -7.52 -7.61
N ASP A 82 4.85 -6.74 -6.55
CA ASP A 82 4.68 -7.21 -5.17
C ASP A 82 3.41 -6.69 -4.48
N GLY A 83 2.76 -5.66 -5.02
CA GLY A 83 1.60 -5.01 -4.42
C GLY A 83 1.94 -3.95 -3.37
N MET A 84 3.21 -3.57 -3.22
CA MET A 84 3.63 -2.54 -2.26
C MET A 84 3.51 -1.13 -2.85
N VAL A 85 3.36 -0.12 -2.01
CA VAL A 85 3.57 1.27 -2.44
C VAL A 85 5.03 1.51 -2.87
N GLY A 86 5.25 2.40 -3.85
CA GLY A 86 6.60 2.80 -4.27
C GLY A 86 7.30 3.73 -3.27
N GLY A 87 8.61 3.90 -3.40
CA GLY A 87 9.41 4.77 -2.53
C GLY A 87 8.96 6.24 -2.52
N GLY A 88 8.32 6.71 -3.60
CA GLY A 88 7.71 8.05 -3.63
C GLY A 88 6.60 8.27 -2.60
N TYR A 89 6.07 7.22 -1.98
CA TYR A 89 5.11 7.34 -0.88
C TYR A 89 5.70 7.98 0.38
N ASP A 90 7.04 7.98 0.56
CA ASP A 90 7.71 8.66 1.69
C ASP A 90 7.40 10.17 1.72
N GLU A 91 7.03 10.75 0.57
CA GLU A 91 6.55 12.13 0.49
C GLU A 91 5.31 12.37 1.37
N VAL A 92 4.41 11.38 1.52
CA VAL A 92 3.25 11.47 2.40
C VAL A 92 3.66 11.70 3.85
N LEU A 93 4.64 10.92 4.34
CA LEU A 93 5.19 11.06 5.69
C LEU A 93 5.83 12.45 5.86
N ARG A 94 6.59 12.89 4.85
CA ARG A 94 7.25 14.19 4.86
C ARG A 94 6.27 15.36 4.95
N VAL A 95 5.19 15.36 4.16
CA VAL A 95 4.22 16.48 4.14
C VAL A 95 3.28 16.50 5.34
N THR A 96 3.13 15.37 6.03
CA THR A 96 2.35 15.24 7.27
C THR A 96 3.20 15.51 8.52
N GLY A 97 4.53 15.56 8.38
CA GLY A 97 5.46 15.78 9.48
C GLY A 97 5.74 14.51 10.29
N GLU A 98 5.45 13.35 9.71
CA GLU A 98 5.71 12.04 10.31
C GLU A 98 7.16 11.59 10.06
N PRO A 99 7.72 10.74 10.93
CA PRO A 99 9.03 10.15 10.71
C PRO A 99 9.10 9.37 9.39
N PRO A 100 10.25 9.35 8.71
CA PRO A 100 10.47 8.43 7.59
C PRO A 100 10.25 6.98 8.01
N ALA A 101 9.70 6.17 7.12
CA ALA A 101 9.57 4.73 7.36
C ALA A 101 10.95 4.08 7.52
N GLU A 102 11.07 3.17 8.48
CA GLU A 102 12.32 2.46 8.76
C GLU A 102 12.72 1.53 7.60
N ASP A 103 11.73 0.88 6.99
CA ASP A 103 11.89 -0.02 5.85
C ASP A 103 10.65 -0.04 4.94
N GLU A 104 10.68 -0.89 3.90
CA GLU A 104 9.55 -1.02 2.96
C GLU A 104 8.27 -1.56 3.61
N MET A 105 8.38 -2.40 4.65
CA MET A 105 7.21 -2.97 5.32
C MET A 105 6.56 -1.92 6.22
N ALA A 106 7.35 -1.17 6.99
CA ALA A 106 6.85 -0.04 7.78
C ALA A 106 6.13 1.00 6.89
N ARG A 107 6.68 1.27 5.69
CA ARG A 107 6.04 2.13 4.68
C ARG A 107 4.68 1.57 4.25
N GLU A 108 4.61 0.26 4.00
CA GLU A 108 3.38 -0.40 3.57
C GLU A 108 2.33 -0.49 4.69
N GLU A 109 2.74 -0.67 5.94
CA GLU A 109 1.85 -0.63 7.10
C GLU A 109 1.23 0.76 7.27
N HIS A 110 2.04 1.82 7.12
CA HIS A 110 1.53 3.19 7.07
C HIS A 110 0.55 3.39 5.89
N ALA A 111 0.89 2.86 4.71
CA ALA A 111 -0.01 2.90 3.55
C ALA A 111 -1.32 2.15 3.79
N ALA A 112 -1.31 1.01 4.49
CA ALA A 112 -2.50 0.26 4.85
C ALA A 112 -3.46 1.08 5.72
N GLY A 113 -2.93 1.81 6.71
CA GLY A 113 -3.71 2.75 7.52
C GLY A 113 -4.32 3.88 6.68
N SER A 114 -3.50 4.50 5.82
CA SER A 114 -3.94 5.54 4.89
C SER A 114 -5.01 5.07 3.90
N ARG A 115 -4.93 3.84 3.40
CA ARG A 115 -5.96 3.24 2.53
C ARG A 115 -7.29 3.12 3.27
N LEU A 116 -7.28 2.64 4.51
CA LEU A 116 -8.51 2.58 5.31
C LEU A 116 -9.10 3.97 5.53
N ALA A 117 -8.27 4.97 5.84
CA ALA A 117 -8.71 6.36 5.95
C ALA A 117 -9.36 6.87 4.66
N CYS A 118 -8.80 6.54 3.48
CA CYS A 118 -9.41 6.86 2.19
C CYS A 118 -10.80 6.21 2.04
N TYR A 119 -10.94 4.93 2.36
CA TYR A 119 -12.21 4.22 2.25
C TYR A 119 -13.29 4.83 3.16
N HIS A 120 -12.94 5.20 4.39
CA HIS A 120 -13.84 5.94 5.28
C HIS A 120 -14.23 7.31 4.71
N HIS A 121 -13.23 8.10 4.29
CA HIS A 121 -13.43 9.47 3.86
C HIS A 121 -14.27 9.57 2.59
N PHE A 122 -14.05 8.68 1.62
CA PHE A 122 -14.73 8.70 0.32
C PHE A 122 -15.97 7.79 0.26
N GLY A 123 -16.42 7.25 1.38
CA GLY A 123 -17.72 6.59 1.50
C GLY A 123 -17.79 5.19 0.92
N ALA A 124 -16.71 4.41 1.03
CA ALA A 124 -16.76 3.00 0.67
C ALA A 124 -17.78 2.23 1.54
N SER A 125 -18.35 1.17 0.97
CA SER A 125 -19.16 0.22 1.75
C SER A 125 -18.25 -0.61 2.66
N LEU A 126 -18.18 -0.22 3.93
CA LEU A 126 -17.35 -0.86 4.96
C LEU A 126 -18.14 -1.89 5.76
N PRO A 127 -17.48 -2.89 6.37
CA PRO A 127 -18.13 -3.78 7.32
C PRO A 127 -18.62 -3.00 8.58
N PRO A 128 -19.53 -3.58 9.39
CA PRO A 128 -20.11 -2.90 10.55
C PRO A 128 -19.10 -2.44 11.63
N ASP A 129 -17.93 -3.08 11.69
CA ASP A 129 -16.84 -2.71 12.59
C ASP A 129 -15.98 -1.55 12.07
N GLY A 130 -16.31 -1.00 10.89
CA GLY A 130 -15.56 0.05 10.21
C GLY A 130 -14.42 -0.47 9.32
N GLY A 131 -14.15 -1.77 9.31
CA GLY A 131 -13.04 -2.35 8.56
C GLY A 131 -11.70 -2.24 9.28
N VAL A 132 -10.66 -2.79 8.64
CA VAL A 132 -9.31 -2.86 9.20
C VAL A 132 -8.26 -2.46 8.16
N PRO A 133 -7.12 -1.88 8.58
CA PRO A 133 -6.00 -1.66 7.67
C PRO A 133 -5.56 -3.00 7.07
N ALA A 134 -5.39 -3.05 5.75
CA ALA A 134 -4.99 -4.25 5.05
C ALA A 134 -3.86 -3.98 4.06
N LEU A 135 -2.99 -4.97 3.90
CA LEU A 135 -2.01 -5.02 2.82
C LEU A 135 -2.75 -5.13 1.48
N ALA A 136 -2.12 -4.68 0.39
CA ALA A 136 -2.71 -4.90 -0.94
C ALA A 136 -2.91 -6.41 -1.19
N PRO A 137 -3.95 -6.83 -1.95
CA PRO A 137 -4.31 -8.23 -2.10
C PRO A 137 -3.15 -9.16 -2.48
N LYS A 138 -2.27 -8.68 -3.39
CA LYS A 138 -1.10 -9.44 -3.84
C LYS A 138 -0.06 -9.65 -2.74
N LEU A 139 0.25 -8.60 -1.98
CA LEU A 139 1.18 -8.69 -0.85
C LEU A 139 0.60 -9.56 0.25
N GLN A 140 -0.68 -9.39 0.59
CA GLN A 140 -1.36 -10.21 1.59
C GLN A 140 -1.30 -11.70 1.24
N ALA A 141 -1.54 -12.04 -0.03
CA ALA A 141 -1.42 -13.42 -0.52
C ALA A 141 0.02 -13.95 -0.43
N ALA A 142 1.04 -13.12 -0.65
CA ALA A 142 2.44 -13.51 -0.47
C ALA A 142 2.79 -13.76 1.00
N VAL A 143 2.38 -12.88 1.91
CA VAL A 143 2.56 -13.03 3.36
C VAL A 143 1.88 -14.30 3.88
N ASN A 144 0.63 -14.54 3.48
CA ASN A 144 -0.12 -15.73 3.89
C ASN A 144 0.57 -17.02 3.41
N ARG A 145 1.07 -17.05 2.16
CA ARG A 145 1.83 -18.19 1.63
C ARG A 145 3.11 -18.44 2.41
N ARG A 146 3.87 -17.39 2.72
CA ARG A 146 5.11 -17.51 3.51
C ARG A 146 4.83 -18.03 4.92
N ARG A 147 3.76 -17.55 5.56
CA ARG A 147 3.32 -18.02 6.87
C ARG A 147 2.92 -19.50 6.84
N ALA A 148 2.20 -19.94 5.81
CA ALA A 148 1.80 -21.34 5.65
C ALA A 148 2.98 -22.29 5.41
N GLN A 149 4.07 -21.80 4.80
CA GLN A 149 5.28 -22.59 4.55
C GLN A 149 6.25 -22.62 5.74
N THR A 150 6.05 -21.77 6.75
CA THR A 150 6.94 -21.72 7.91
C THR A 150 6.71 -22.99 8.75
N PRO A 151 7.73 -23.85 8.93
CA PRO A 151 7.59 -25.03 9.78
C PRO A 151 7.19 -24.61 11.21
N PRO A 152 6.40 -25.42 11.93
CA PRO A 152 6.16 -25.16 13.34
C PRO A 152 7.50 -25.04 14.07
N PRO A 153 7.59 -24.16 15.09
CA PRO A 153 8.81 -24.01 15.87
C PRO A 153 9.24 -25.39 16.37
N ARG A 154 10.52 -25.72 16.17
CA ARG A 154 11.08 -26.97 16.70
C ARG A 154 10.83 -26.98 18.19
N ARG A 155 10.14 -28.03 18.69
CA ARG A 155 9.92 -28.14 20.12
C ARG A 155 11.29 -28.24 20.81
N PRO A 156 11.46 -27.61 21.98
CA PRO A 156 12.71 -27.69 22.71
C PRO A 156 13.02 -29.15 23.05
N VAL A 157 14.30 -29.48 23.14
CA VAL A 157 14.79 -30.80 23.55
C VAL A 157 15.26 -30.75 24.99
N CYS A 158 15.09 -31.84 25.73
CA CYS A 158 15.63 -31.96 27.08
C CYS A 158 17.17 -31.85 27.02
N PRO A 159 17.82 -31.00 27.84
CA PRO A 159 19.27 -30.88 27.84
C PRO A 159 19.99 -32.12 28.41
N THR A 160 19.27 -32.98 29.12
CA THR A 160 19.84 -34.15 29.81
C THR A 160 19.78 -35.41 28.95
N CYS A 161 18.60 -35.75 28.41
CA CYS A 161 18.40 -36.99 27.65
C CYS A 161 18.10 -36.76 26.16
N PHE A 162 18.12 -35.50 25.69
CA PHE A 162 17.96 -35.11 24.28
C PHE A 162 16.64 -35.53 23.61
N VAL A 163 15.64 -35.97 24.38
CA VAL A 163 14.29 -36.23 23.87
C VAL A 163 13.52 -34.93 23.66
N GLN A 164 12.62 -34.91 22.68
CA GLN A 164 11.75 -33.77 22.41
C GLN A 164 10.78 -33.53 23.57
N LEU A 165 10.72 -32.31 24.10
CA LEU A 165 9.87 -32.00 25.24
C LEU A 165 8.38 -31.99 24.85
N PRO A 166 7.50 -32.51 25.73
CA PRO A 166 6.06 -32.33 25.60
C PRO A 166 5.66 -30.86 25.79
N VAL A 167 4.38 -30.56 25.56
CA VAL A 167 3.84 -29.17 25.63
C VAL A 167 4.03 -28.55 27.01
N SER A 168 4.12 -29.37 28.06
CA SER A 168 4.41 -28.92 29.44
C SER A 168 5.79 -28.27 29.59
N GLY A 169 6.73 -28.54 28.67
CA GLY A 169 8.12 -28.07 28.77
C GLY A 169 8.96 -28.81 29.82
N THR A 170 8.42 -29.85 30.46
CA THR A 170 9.12 -30.71 31.44
C THR A 170 9.37 -32.08 30.83
N CYS A 171 10.54 -32.65 31.09
CA CYS A 171 10.87 -33.99 30.61
C CYS A 171 10.22 -35.04 31.54
N ASP A 172 9.47 -35.99 30.97
CA ASP A 172 8.85 -37.06 31.76
C ASP A 172 9.86 -38.12 32.25
N SER A 173 11.09 -38.07 31.72
CA SER A 173 12.15 -39.06 31.97
C SER A 173 13.34 -38.56 32.79
N CYS A 174 13.36 -37.30 33.25
CA CYS A 174 14.51 -36.69 33.96
C CYS A 174 14.07 -35.81 35.14
#